data_AF-A0A015J8A1-F1
#
_entry.id   AF-A0A015J8A1-F1
#
_cell.length_a   1.000
_cell.length_b   1.000
_cell.length_c   1.000
_cell.angle_alpha   90.00
_cell.angle_beta   90.00
_cell.angle_gamma   90.00
#
_symmetry.space_group_name_H-M   'P 1'
#
loop_
_entity.id
_entity.type
_entity.pdbx_description
1 polymer ?
#
loop_
_entity_poly.entity_id
_entity_poly.type
_entity_poly.pdbx_seq_one_letter_code
_entity_poly.pdbx_strand_id
1 'polypeptide(L)' 'MPREKSSFWSEFKEKTDQNGKKRFQCKHCSTEKAMNATRLLDHYNTCLARLASQEFNLPISSDSN' A
#
# COMPACT_ATOMS: atom_id res chain seq x y z
N MET A 1 7.76 24.06 14.08
CA MET A 1 8.38 22.80 13.60
C MET A 1 7.36 22.04 12.77
N PRO A 2 7.55 21.86 11.45
CA PRO A 2 6.68 20.98 10.70
C PRO A 2 7.05 19.55 11.11
N ARG A 3 6.12 18.86 11.78
CA ARG A 3 6.28 17.44 12.07
C ARG A 3 6.18 16.75 10.71
N GLU A 4 7.31 16.33 10.16
CA GLU A 4 7.39 15.34 9.09
C GLU A 4 6.77 14.06 9.64
N LYS A 5 5.43 14.01 9.65
CA LYS A 5 4.72 12.76 9.83
C LYS A 5 4.93 12.04 8.51
N SER A 6 5.92 11.17 8.51
CA SER A 6 5.93 9.89 7.81
C SER A 6 4.64 9.11 8.14
N SER A 7 3.51 9.70 7.77
CA SER A 7 2.19 9.20 8.02
C SER A 7 2.00 8.12 6.98
N PHE A 8 1.93 6.85 7.40
CA PHE A 8 1.64 5.72 6.51
C PHE A 8 0.40 5.97 5.63
N TRP A 9 -0.47 6.91 6.01
CA TRP A 9 -1.54 7.46 5.19
C TRP A 9 -1.10 7.93 3.79
N SER A 10 0.12 8.45 3.63
CA SER A 10 0.69 8.83 2.34
C SER A 10 0.85 7.62 1.39
N GLU A 11 0.89 6.41 1.94
CA GLU A 11 0.98 5.14 1.18
C GLU A 11 -0.39 4.67 0.67
N PHE A 12 -1.45 5.41 1.01
CA PHE A 12 -2.81 5.16 0.57
C PHE A 12 -3.34 6.33 -0.24
N LYS A 13 -4.07 6.03 -1.32
CA LYS A 13 -4.81 6.99 -2.11
C LYS A 13 -6.26 7.04 -1.61
N GLU A 14 -6.72 8.21 -1.18
CA GLU A 14 -8.14 8.41 -0.87
C GLU A 14 -8.97 8.35 -2.16
N LYS A 15 -10.06 7.60 -2.13
CA LYS A 15 -11.05 7.47 -3.19
C LYS A 15 -12.44 7.56 -2.62
N THR A 16 -13.39 7.98 -3.44
CA THR A 16 -14.81 7.93 -3.11
C THR A 16 -15.44 6.79 -3.89
N ASP A 17 -16.07 5.86 -3.16
CA ASP A 17 -16.84 4.75 -3.71
C ASP A 17 -18.11 5.30 -4.43
N GLN A 18 -18.77 4.48 -5.26
CA GLN A 18 -20.01 4.84 -5.96
C GLN A 18 -21.13 5.28 -5.00
N ASN A 19 -21.06 4.81 -3.76
CA ASN A 19 -21.98 5.16 -2.67
C ASN A 19 -21.61 6.44 -1.90
N GLY A 20 -20.64 7.23 -2.38
CA GLY A 20 -20.16 8.45 -1.71
C GLY A 20 -19.28 8.20 -0.48
N LYS A 21 -18.89 6.94 -0.22
CA LYS A 21 -18.09 6.57 0.95
C LYS A 21 -16.59 6.71 0.68
N LYS A 22 -15.86 7.31 1.61
CA LYS A 22 -14.40 7.39 1.55
C LYS A 22 -13.76 6.01 1.75
N ARG A 23 -12.92 5.64 0.80
CA ARG A 23 -12.10 4.43 0.75
C ARG A 23 -10.63 4.82 0.57
N PHE A 24 -9.75 3.94 0.99
CA PHE A 24 -8.31 4.12 0.92
C PHE A 24 -7.73 2.97 0.11
N GLN A 25 -7.16 3.29 -1.04
CA GLN A 25 -6.50 2.32 -1.92
C GLN A 25 -5.01 2.26 -1.57
N CYS A 26 -4.51 1.07 -1.24
CA CYS A 26 -3.09 0.84 -1.03
C CYS A 26 -2.31 1.04 -2.34
N LYS A 27 -1.23 1.84 -2.34
CA LYS A 27 -0.40 2.07 -3.54
C LYS A 27 0.42 0.85 -3.95
N HIS A 28 0.68 -0.06 -3.01
CA HIS A 28 1.55 -1.22 -3.18
C HIS A 28 0.86 -2.44 -3.80
N CYS A 29 -0.40 -2.70 -3.40
CA CYS A 29 -1.16 -3.85 -3.87
C CYS A 29 -2.53 -3.49 -4.46
N SER A 30 -2.80 -2.20 -4.65
CA SER A 30 -4.06 -1.65 -5.20
C SER A 30 -5.34 -2.03 -4.46
N THR A 31 -5.24 -2.64 -3.26
CA THR A 31 -6.40 -3.08 -2.46
C THR A 31 -7.10 -1.91 -1.80
N GLU A 32 -8.43 -1.87 -1.90
CA GLU A 32 -9.25 -0.84 -1.28
C GLU A 32 -9.74 -1.26 0.10
N LYS A 33 -9.58 -0.37 1.09
CA LYS A 33 -10.02 -0.56 2.48
C LYS A 33 -10.85 0.62 2.95
N ALA A 34 -11.68 0.38 3.97
CA ALA A 34 -12.41 1.46 4.64
C ALA A 34 -11.46 2.38 5.41
N MET A 35 -11.91 3.59 5.73
CA MET A 35 -11.19 4.57 6.55
C MET A 35 -11.05 4.09 8.01
N ASN A 36 -10.09 3.20 8.27
CA ASN A 36 -9.77 2.70 9.60
C ASN A 36 -8.25 2.62 9.76
N ALA A 37 -7.70 3.48 10.62
CA ALA A 37 -6.26 3.63 10.81
C ALA A 37 -5.56 2.30 11.14
N THR A 38 -6.12 1.55 12.10
CA THR A 38 -5.56 0.27 12.55
C THR A 38 -5.55 -0.77 11.44
N ARG A 39 -6.66 -0.90 10.69
CA ARG A 39 -6.77 -1.86 9.58
C ARG A 39 -5.88 -1.47 8.39
N LEU A 40 -5.69 -0.17 8.15
CA LEU A 40 -4.78 0.32 7.11
C LEU A 40 -3.32 0.07 7.50
N LEU A 41 -2.96 0.30 8.75
CA LEU A 41 -1.61 0.04 9.24
C LEU A 41 -1.26 -1.46 9.21
N ASP A 42 -2.18 -2.31 9.69
CA ASP A 42 -2.03 -3.77 9.63
C ASP A 42 -1.88 -4.28 8.19
N HIS A 43 -2.72 -3.75 7.28
CA HIS A 43 -2.61 -4.03 5.86
C HIS A 43 -1.28 -3.54 5.28
N TYR A 44 -0.83 -2.34 5.62
CA TYR A 44 0.44 -1.77 5.15
C TYR A 44 1.63 -2.65 5.56
N ASN A 45 1.73 -3.01 6.84
CA ASN A 45 2.79 -3.88 7.35
C ASN A 45 2.78 -5.26 6.67
N THR A 46 1.60 -5.87 6.52
CA THR A 46 1.45 -7.15 5.83
C THR A 46 1.81 -7.04 4.34
N CYS A 47 1.42 -5.94 3.69
CA CYS A 47 1.71 -5.68 2.29
C CYS A 47 3.21 -5.53 2.06
N LEU A 48 3.90 -4.77 2.91
CA LEU A 48 5.35 -4.62 2.84
C LEU A 48 6.07 -5.95 3.06
N ALA A 49 5.65 -6.75 4.05
CA ALA A 49 6.23 -8.07 4.30
C ALA A 49 6.08 -9.01 3.09
N ARG A 50 4.93 -8.95 2.39
CA ARG A 50 4.68 -9.69 1.16
C ARG A 50 5.56 -9.21 0.01
N LEU A 51 5.68 -7.90 -0.19
CA LEU A 51 6.54 -7.33 -1.23
C LEU A 51 8.01 -7.72 -1.00
N ALA A 52 8.50 -7.58 0.22
CA ALA A 52 9.85 -8.00 0.59
C ALA A 52 10.09 -9.50 0.35
N SER A 53 9.05 -10.33 0.50
CA SER A 53 9.12 -11.77 0.19
C SER A 53 9.01 -12.08 -1.31
N GLN A 54 8.37 -11.20 -2.10
CA GLN A 54 8.22 -11.37 -3.56
C GLN A 54 9.48 -11.00 -4.34
N GLU A 55 10.33 -10.10 -3.82
CA GLU A 55 11.61 -9.78 -4.46
C GLU A 55 12.60 -10.96 -4.50
N PHE A 56 12.33 -12.03 -3.76
CA PHE A 56 13.11 -13.28 -3.83
C PHE A 56 12.71 -14.22 -4.97
N ASN A 57 11.69 -13.89 -5.77
CA ASN A 57 11.18 -14.73 -6.87
C ASN A 57 11.06 -14.01 -8.23
N LEU A 58 11.83 -12.95 -8.47
CA LEU A 58 12.00 -12.48 -9.85
C LEU A 58 12.98 -13.40 -10.58
N PRO A 59 12.58 -14.10 -11.66
CA PRO A 59 13.57 -14.69 -12.55
C PRO A 59 14.39 -13.53 -13.09
N ILE A 60 15.70 -13.61 -12.91
CA ILE A 60 16.65 -12.72 -13.57
C ILE A 60 16.45 -12.98 -15.06
N SER A 61 15.62 -12.18 -15.72
CA SER A 61 15.57 -12.12 -17.19
C SER A 61 16.94 -11.64 -17.64
N SER A 62 17.82 -12.61 -17.81
CA SER A 62 19.14 -12.46 -18.38
C SER A 62 18.94 -12.39 -19.88
N ASP A 63 18.43 -11.26 -20.38
CA ASP A 63 18.51 -10.99 -21.82
C ASP A 63 19.98 -10.61 -22.11
N SER A 64 20.74 -11.66 -22.43
CA SER A 64 22.05 -11.56 -23.04
C SER A 64 21.90 -11.68 -24.56
N ASN A 65 22.34 -10.61 -25.24
CA ASN A 65 22.69 -10.47 -26.65
C ASN A 65 21.61 -10.64 -27.73
#